data_AF-B7QNL8-F1
#
_entry.id   AF-B7QNL8-F1
#
_cell.length_a   1.000
_cell.length_b   1.000
_cell.length_c   1.000
_cell.angle_alpha   90.00
_cell.angle_beta   90.00
_cell.angle_gamma   90.00
#
_symmetry.space_group_name_H-M   'P 1'
#
loop_
_entity.id
_entity.type
_entity.pdbx_description
1 polymer ?
#
loop_
_entity_poly.entity_id
_entity_poly.type
_entity_poly.pdbx_seq_one_letter_code
_entity_poly.pdbx_strand_id
1 'polypeptide(L)'
;MFTFNAYDAQGVPHDESRILAQLIRVVQMSPEKDVGVGILTTEDRDVWAKVYATLGQNSQNAASLEAIKKAALVVCLDGGLEDADPYEVAWPRQVYKGGPNAEYGANRWWDKPVQVIVGEDGGSALLYDHTAFDGTVMSKGTNHCYDYA
;
A
#
# COMPACT_ATOMS: atom_id res chain seq x y z
N MET A 1 -2.49 7.37 -6.93
CA MET A 1 -2.31 7.38 -5.45
C MET A 1 -2.90 8.64 -4.86
N PHE A 2 -3.39 8.57 -3.63
CA PHE A 2 -4.02 9.69 -2.93
C PHE A 2 -3.34 9.91 -1.59
N THR A 3 -3.40 11.14 -1.10
CA THR A 3 -2.92 11.49 0.24
C THR A 3 -4.08 12.09 1.04
N PHE A 4 -4.16 11.71 2.30
CA PHE A 4 -5.01 12.36 3.28
C PHE A 4 -4.31 12.34 4.63
N ASN A 5 -4.56 13.36 5.45
CA ASN A 5 -4.01 13.39 6.81
C ASN A 5 -4.89 12.54 7.71
N ALA A 6 -4.27 11.66 8.50
CA ALA A 6 -4.95 10.90 9.54
C ALA A 6 -5.28 11.75 10.78
N TYR A 7 -4.84 13.02 10.80
CA TYR A 7 -5.01 13.96 11.88
C TYR A 7 -5.65 15.25 11.37
N ASP A 8 -6.43 15.91 12.21
CA ASP A 8 -6.98 17.23 11.94
C ASP A 8 -5.93 18.36 12.09
N ALA A 9 -6.35 19.60 11.89
CA ALA A 9 -5.49 20.79 11.99
C ALA A 9 -4.99 21.07 13.41
N GLN A 10 -5.61 20.45 14.42
CA GLN A 10 -5.25 20.54 15.84
C GLN A 10 -4.33 19.39 16.26
N GLY A 11 -4.05 18.43 15.37
CA GLY A 11 -3.22 17.27 15.65
C GLY A 11 -3.98 16.13 16.36
N VAL A 12 -5.31 16.13 16.30
CA VAL A 12 -6.14 15.04 16.85
C VAL A 12 -6.36 13.98 15.76
N PRO A 13 -6.13 12.68 16.04
CA PRO A 13 -6.44 11.61 15.10
C PRO A 13 -7.92 11.63 14.70
N HIS A 14 -8.20 11.39 13.43
CA HIS A 14 -9.55 11.15 12.95
C HIS A 14 -10.10 9.82 13.47
N ASP A 15 -11.41 9.79 13.74
CA ASP A 15 -12.14 8.55 14.06
C ASP A 15 -12.31 7.66 12.82
N GLU A 16 -12.76 6.41 13.04
CA GLU A 16 -12.92 5.39 12.01
C GLU A 16 -13.92 5.83 10.94
N SER A 17 -14.99 6.53 11.34
CA SER A 17 -16.02 7.03 10.41
C SER A 17 -15.45 8.05 9.43
N ARG A 18 -14.58 8.95 9.93
CA ARG A 18 -13.92 9.96 9.11
C ARG A 18 -12.88 9.34 8.19
N ILE A 19 -12.10 8.37 8.66
CA ILE A 19 -11.15 7.62 7.84
C ILE A 19 -11.88 6.85 6.74
N LEU A 20 -12.94 6.12 7.08
CA LEU A 20 -13.78 5.39 6.12
C LEU A 20 -14.35 6.31 5.05
N ALA A 21 -14.86 7.49 5.42
CA ALA A 21 -15.37 8.46 4.47
C ALA A 21 -14.29 8.94 3.48
N GLN A 22 -13.02 9.10 3.91
CA GLN A 22 -11.92 9.41 3.00
C GLN A 22 -11.59 8.23 2.08
N LEU A 23 -11.56 7.00 2.60
CA LEU A 23 -11.29 5.81 1.78
C LEU A 23 -12.36 5.61 0.70
N ILE A 24 -13.64 5.76 1.06
CA ILE A 24 -14.75 5.71 0.08
C ILE A 24 -14.57 6.77 -0.99
N ARG A 25 -14.21 8.00 -0.60
CA ARG A 25 -13.94 9.08 -1.56
C ARG A 25 -12.79 8.73 -2.50
N VAL A 26 -11.71 8.14 -1.99
CA VAL A 26 -10.58 7.67 -2.81
C VAL A 26 -11.04 6.67 -3.85
N VAL A 27 -11.79 5.64 -3.45
CA VAL A 27 -12.34 4.62 -4.37
C VAL A 27 -13.20 5.27 -5.46
N GLN A 28 -14.08 6.21 -5.09
CA GLN A 28 -14.93 6.94 -6.04
C GLN A 28 -14.14 7.83 -7.00
N MET A 29 -13.00 8.36 -6.57
CA MET A 29 -12.12 9.20 -7.39
C MET A 29 -11.17 8.40 -8.28
N SER A 30 -11.08 7.07 -8.11
CA SER A 30 -10.25 6.17 -8.93
C SER A 30 -11.05 5.01 -9.51
N PRO A 31 -12.04 5.27 -10.38
CA PRO A 31 -12.86 4.22 -10.99
C PRO A 31 -12.09 3.35 -12.00
N GLU A 32 -10.96 3.85 -12.52
CA GLU A 32 -10.16 3.19 -13.55
C GLU A 32 -8.73 2.93 -13.04
N LYS A 33 -8.10 1.88 -13.57
CA LYS A 33 -6.69 1.56 -13.29
C LYS A 33 -5.78 2.58 -14.00
N ASP A 34 -4.88 3.17 -13.24
CA ASP A 34 -3.83 4.06 -13.76
C ASP A 34 -2.65 3.22 -14.34
N VAL A 35 -1.66 3.89 -14.93
CA VAL A 35 -0.47 3.30 -15.58
C VAL A 35 0.40 2.40 -14.68
N GLY A 36 0.13 2.35 -13.37
CA GLY A 36 0.73 1.38 -12.47
C GLY A 36 2.19 1.67 -12.07
N VAL A 37 2.56 2.94 -11.85
CA VAL A 37 3.94 3.36 -11.51
C VAL A 37 4.53 2.59 -10.32
N GLY A 38 3.71 2.15 -9.36
CA GLY A 38 4.15 1.39 -8.19
C GLY A 38 4.87 0.07 -8.52
N ILE A 39 4.62 -0.52 -9.69
CA ILE A 39 5.31 -1.76 -10.11
C ILE A 39 6.81 -1.52 -10.31
N LEU A 40 7.23 -0.30 -10.64
CA LEU A 40 8.64 0.00 -10.88
C LEU A 40 9.49 -0.20 -9.62
N THR A 41 8.89 -0.20 -8.43
CA THR A 41 9.62 -0.45 -7.19
C THR A 41 9.93 -1.94 -6.97
N THR A 42 9.46 -2.85 -7.84
CA THR A 42 9.83 -4.28 -7.84
C THR A 42 11.04 -4.58 -8.71
N GLU A 43 11.53 -3.60 -9.47
CA GLU A 43 12.69 -3.78 -10.34
C GLU A 43 13.96 -4.12 -9.56
N ASP A 44 14.95 -4.64 -10.29
CA ASP A 44 16.32 -4.72 -9.78
C ASP A 44 16.74 -3.37 -9.16
N ARG A 45 17.44 -3.40 -8.02
CA ARG A 45 17.68 -2.19 -7.21
C ARG A 45 18.54 -1.16 -7.94
N ASP A 46 19.47 -1.58 -8.80
CA ASP A 46 20.30 -0.65 -9.58
C ASP A 46 19.50 -0.05 -10.74
N VAL A 47 18.58 -0.82 -11.33
CA VAL A 47 17.63 -0.32 -12.34
C VAL A 47 16.66 0.66 -11.70
N TRP A 48 16.02 0.27 -10.61
CA TRP A 48 15.06 1.09 -9.88
C TRP A 48 15.68 2.40 -9.42
N ALA A 49 16.91 2.41 -8.91
CA ALA A 49 17.60 3.64 -8.51
C ALA A 49 17.70 4.66 -9.66
N LYS A 50 18.01 4.19 -10.89
CA LYS A 50 18.08 5.03 -12.09
C LYS A 50 16.70 5.51 -12.54
N VAL A 51 15.70 4.63 -12.49
CA VAL A 51 14.30 4.96 -12.83
C VAL A 51 13.74 5.97 -11.85
N TYR A 52 13.93 5.79 -10.54
CA TYR A 52 13.50 6.73 -9.50
C TYR A 52 14.12 8.11 -9.70
N ALA A 53 15.42 8.18 -10.00
CA ALA A 53 16.09 9.45 -10.31
C ALA A 53 15.50 10.13 -11.56
N THR A 54 15.14 9.35 -12.58
CA THR A 54 14.52 9.86 -13.82
C THR A 54 13.09 10.35 -13.55
N LEU A 55 12.28 9.60 -12.79
CA LEU A 55 10.93 10.01 -12.39
C LEU A 55 10.97 11.36 -11.64
N GLY A 56 11.95 11.55 -10.76
CA GLY A 56 12.14 12.76 -9.98
C GLY A 56 12.56 14.00 -10.78
N GLN A 57 12.88 13.90 -12.07
CA GLN A 57 13.19 15.06 -12.91
C GLN A 57 11.93 15.88 -13.25
N ASN A 58 10.74 15.26 -13.23
CA ASN A 58 9.48 15.97 -13.36
C ASN A 58 9.03 16.48 -11.98
N SER A 59 8.66 17.77 -11.87
CA SER A 59 8.33 18.41 -10.60
C SER A 59 7.08 17.83 -9.93
N GLN A 60 6.07 17.42 -10.70
CA GLN A 60 4.85 16.80 -10.18
C GLN A 60 5.13 15.38 -9.66
N ASN A 61 5.94 14.60 -10.39
CA ASN A 61 6.37 13.28 -9.94
C ASN A 61 7.22 13.39 -8.68
N ALA A 62 8.18 14.33 -8.63
CA ALA A 62 9.01 14.57 -7.45
C ALA A 62 8.17 14.88 -6.20
N ALA A 63 7.14 15.74 -6.34
CA ALA A 63 6.21 16.03 -5.25
C ALA A 63 5.43 14.78 -4.79
N SER A 64 5.03 13.93 -5.74
CA SER A 64 4.31 12.68 -5.46
C SER A 64 5.20 11.65 -4.75
N LEU A 65 6.44 11.46 -5.24
CA LEU A 65 7.44 10.58 -4.63
C LEU A 65 7.78 11.02 -3.20
N GLU A 66 7.94 12.33 -2.97
CA GLU A 66 8.20 12.88 -1.65
C GLU A 66 6.99 12.69 -0.70
N ALA A 67 5.76 12.82 -1.21
CA ALA A 67 4.56 12.56 -0.43
C ALA A 67 4.46 11.09 -0.01
N ILE A 68 4.74 10.15 -0.92
CA ILE A 68 4.78 8.71 -0.61
C ILE A 68 5.86 8.41 0.44
N LYS A 69 7.05 8.99 0.29
CA LYS A 69 8.15 8.83 1.24
C LYS A 69 7.78 9.33 2.63
N LYS A 70 7.15 10.51 2.74
CA LYS A 70 6.75 11.15 4.00
C LYS A 70 5.52 10.53 4.68
N ALA A 71 4.66 9.84 3.94
CA ALA A 71 3.48 9.19 4.52
C ALA A 71 3.85 8.28 5.70
N ALA A 72 2.99 8.10 6.70
CA ALA A 72 3.28 7.16 7.79
C ALA A 72 3.27 5.69 7.29
N LEU A 73 2.28 5.36 6.45
CA LEU A 73 2.07 4.07 5.82
C LEU A 73 1.32 4.26 4.49
N VAL A 74 1.20 3.19 3.70
CA VAL A 74 0.33 3.14 2.52
C VAL A 74 -0.81 2.17 2.79
N VAL A 75 -2.03 2.51 2.34
CA VAL A 75 -3.18 1.60 2.35
C VAL A 75 -3.47 1.19 0.90
N CYS A 76 -3.50 -0.11 0.66
CA CYS A 76 -3.74 -0.73 -0.64
C CYS A 76 -5.13 -1.36 -0.61
N LEU A 77 -6.04 -0.83 -1.43
CA LEU A 77 -7.39 -1.36 -1.58
C LEU A 77 -7.41 -2.21 -2.85
N ASP A 78 -7.40 -3.52 -2.69
CA ASP A 78 -7.40 -4.48 -3.79
C ASP A 78 -8.82 -5.00 -4.05
N GLY A 79 -9.17 -5.19 -5.32
CA GLY A 79 -10.38 -5.92 -5.69
C GLY A 79 -10.22 -7.44 -5.60
N GLY A 80 -11.31 -8.15 -5.83
CA GLY A 80 -11.30 -9.62 -5.86
C GLY A 80 -10.44 -10.20 -6.98
N LEU A 81 -9.88 -11.40 -6.76
CA LEU A 81 -9.19 -12.21 -7.76
C LEU A 81 -9.77 -13.62 -7.78
N GLU A 82 -9.84 -14.19 -8.97
CA GLU A 82 -10.03 -15.63 -9.11
C GLU A 82 -8.65 -16.30 -9.10
N ASP A 83 -8.44 -17.19 -8.14
CA ASP A 83 -7.27 -18.05 -8.06
C ASP A 83 -7.74 -19.52 -8.03
N ALA A 84 -7.01 -20.39 -8.71
CA ALA A 84 -7.33 -21.82 -8.76
C ALA A 84 -6.93 -22.55 -7.46
N ASP A 85 -6.02 -21.94 -6.69
CA ASP A 85 -5.56 -22.48 -5.42
C ASP A 85 -6.49 -22.11 -4.25
N PRO A 86 -6.45 -22.87 -3.14
CA PRO A 86 -7.18 -22.53 -1.92
C PRO A 86 -6.85 -21.13 -1.39
N TYR A 87 -7.78 -20.53 -0.65
CA TYR A 87 -7.65 -19.17 -0.11
C TYR A 87 -6.38 -18.99 0.74
N GLU A 88 -5.97 -20.01 1.50
CA GLU A 88 -4.76 -19.97 2.34
C GLU A 88 -3.47 -19.85 1.52
N VAL A 89 -3.53 -20.09 0.20
CA VAL A 89 -2.43 -19.91 -0.74
C VAL A 89 -2.63 -18.65 -1.58
N ALA A 90 -3.87 -18.43 -2.05
CA ALA A 90 -4.24 -17.29 -2.89
C ALA A 90 -4.07 -15.95 -2.15
N TRP A 91 -4.56 -15.84 -0.91
CA TRP A 91 -4.49 -14.59 -0.16
C TRP A 91 -3.05 -14.14 0.14
N PRO A 92 -2.15 -14.99 0.70
CA PRO A 92 -0.75 -14.60 0.83
C PRO A 92 -0.14 -14.17 -0.50
N ARG A 93 -0.44 -14.86 -1.61
CA ARG A 93 0.06 -14.49 -2.95
C ARG A 93 -0.42 -13.12 -3.39
N GLN A 94 -1.66 -12.75 -3.12
CA GLN A 94 -2.14 -11.39 -3.33
C GLN A 94 -1.39 -10.37 -2.47
N VAL A 95 -1.08 -10.72 -1.22
CA VAL A 95 -0.32 -9.85 -0.31
C VAL A 95 1.12 -9.62 -0.78
N TYR A 96 1.90 -10.68 -1.03
CA TYR A 96 3.35 -10.58 -1.31
C TYR A 96 3.72 -10.39 -2.79
N LYS A 97 2.79 -10.61 -3.73
CA LYS A 97 3.02 -10.45 -5.18
C LYS A 97 1.99 -9.53 -5.85
N GLY A 98 0.81 -9.37 -5.26
CA GLY A 98 -0.32 -8.68 -5.89
C GLY A 98 -1.23 -9.61 -6.70
N GLY A 99 -1.08 -10.93 -6.60
CA GLY A 99 -1.94 -11.92 -7.26
C GLY A 99 -1.15 -12.91 -8.12
N PRO A 100 -1.82 -13.90 -8.74
CA PRO A 100 -1.17 -14.92 -9.57
C PRO A 100 -0.39 -14.31 -10.74
N ASN A 101 -0.88 -13.20 -11.32
CA ASN A 101 -0.20 -12.47 -12.40
C ASN A 101 0.22 -11.05 -11.98
N ALA A 102 0.34 -10.80 -10.67
CA ALA A 102 0.65 -9.48 -10.11
C ALA A 102 -0.36 -8.39 -10.51
N GLU A 103 -1.64 -8.74 -10.56
CA GLU A 103 -2.78 -7.87 -10.91
C GLU A 103 -2.84 -6.59 -10.05
N TYR A 104 -2.43 -6.70 -8.78
CA TYR A 104 -2.27 -5.62 -7.81
C TYR A 104 -0.81 -5.35 -7.44
N GLY A 105 0.17 -5.92 -8.15
CA GLY A 105 1.59 -5.67 -7.90
C GLY A 105 1.96 -4.19 -8.05
N ALA A 106 1.25 -3.49 -8.92
CA ALA A 106 1.34 -2.05 -9.12
C ALA A 106 0.54 -1.21 -8.11
N ASN A 107 -0.42 -1.83 -7.39
CA ASN A 107 -1.20 -1.22 -6.32
C ASN A 107 -0.46 -1.29 -4.98
N ARG A 108 0.84 -1.03 -5.02
CA ARG A 108 1.80 -1.12 -3.92
C ARG A 108 2.85 -0.03 -4.08
N TRP A 109 3.58 0.22 -3.00
CA TRP A 109 4.87 0.89 -3.05
C TRP A 109 5.86 0.08 -2.24
N TRP A 110 6.64 -0.78 -2.90
CA TRP A 110 7.44 -1.81 -2.22
C TRP A 110 8.59 -1.25 -1.38
N ASP A 111 9.01 -0.01 -1.64
CA ASP A 111 9.95 0.71 -0.76
C ASP A 111 9.30 1.24 0.53
N LYS A 112 7.98 1.16 0.68
CA LYS A 112 7.28 1.68 1.86
C LYS A 112 7.44 0.72 3.02
N PRO A 113 7.94 1.17 4.19
CA PRO A 113 8.20 0.27 5.31
C PRO A 113 7.00 -0.48 5.87
N VAL A 114 5.81 0.14 5.81
CA VAL A 114 4.54 -0.45 6.27
C VAL A 114 3.47 -0.17 5.23
N GLN A 115 2.81 -1.24 4.78
CA GLN A 115 1.66 -1.19 3.88
C GLN A 115 0.53 -2.01 4.49
N VAL A 116 -0.67 -1.44 4.58
CA VAL A 116 -1.90 -2.15 4.94
C VAL A 116 -2.59 -2.55 3.65
N ILE A 117 -2.94 -3.82 3.50
CA ILE A 117 -3.62 -4.35 2.32
C ILE A 117 -5.00 -4.82 2.76
N VAL A 118 -6.03 -4.38 2.04
CA VAL A 118 -7.43 -4.77 2.25
C VAL A 118 -7.99 -5.26 0.91
N GLY A 119 -8.37 -6.52 0.85
CA GLY A 119 -9.03 -7.15 -0.28
C GLY A 119 -10.54 -6.96 -0.22
N GLU A 120 -11.17 -6.84 -1.38
CA GLU A 120 -12.63 -6.80 -1.53
C GLU A 120 -13.32 -8.08 -1.02
N ASP A 121 -12.61 -9.20 -1.01
CA ASP A 121 -13.06 -10.49 -0.46
C ASP A 121 -12.99 -10.58 1.08
N GLY A 122 -12.60 -9.49 1.75
CA GLY A 122 -12.48 -9.40 3.20
C GLY A 122 -11.10 -9.78 3.74
N GLY A 123 -10.16 -10.17 2.88
CA GLY A 123 -8.78 -10.38 3.26
C GLY A 123 -8.13 -9.09 3.77
N SER A 124 -7.33 -9.19 4.83
CA SER A 124 -6.48 -8.08 5.26
C SER A 124 -5.09 -8.55 5.69
N ALA A 125 -4.10 -7.68 5.53
CA ALA A 125 -2.72 -7.96 5.88
C ALA A 125 -1.92 -6.67 6.13
N LEU A 126 -0.85 -6.79 6.92
CA LEU A 126 0.22 -5.80 6.97
C LEU A 126 1.45 -6.38 6.28
N LEU A 127 1.96 -5.65 5.29
CA LEU A 127 3.20 -5.96 4.59
C LEU A 127 4.28 -4.99 5.07
N TYR A 128 5.41 -5.56 5.47
CA TYR A 128 6.53 -4.82 6.05
C TYR A 128 7.78 -4.96 5.19
N ASP A 129 8.54 -3.86 5.10
CA ASP A 129 9.91 -3.92 4.60
C ASP A 129 10.85 -4.40 5.71
N HIS A 130 11.65 -5.42 5.42
CA HIS A 130 12.52 -6.07 6.40
C HIS A 130 13.82 -5.27 6.69
N THR A 131 14.12 -4.21 5.92
CA THR A 131 15.26 -3.33 6.25
C THR A 131 14.94 -2.42 7.44
N ALA A 132 13.66 -2.10 7.67
CA ALA A 132 13.21 -1.21 8.74
C ALA A 132 12.82 -1.96 10.02
N PHE A 133 12.33 -3.19 9.91
CA PHE A 133 11.81 -3.96 11.04
C PHE A 133 12.29 -5.41 11.00
N ASP A 134 12.42 -6.03 12.17
CA ASP A 134 12.52 -7.48 12.29
C ASP A 134 11.14 -8.12 12.55
N GLY A 135 11.06 -9.44 12.39
CA GLY A 135 9.82 -10.20 12.55
C GLY A 135 9.16 -10.07 13.92
N THR A 136 9.90 -9.78 14.99
CA THR A 136 9.33 -9.60 16.34
C THR A 136 8.56 -8.30 16.42
N VAL A 137 9.12 -7.21 15.89
CA VAL A 137 8.45 -5.91 15.84
C VAL A 137 7.23 -5.97 14.92
N MET A 138 7.37 -6.60 13.74
CA MET A 138 6.26 -6.82 12.81
C MET A 138 5.11 -7.58 13.46
N SER A 139 5.42 -8.68 14.16
CA SER A 139 4.40 -9.51 14.84
C SER A 139 3.66 -8.73 15.93
N LYS A 140 4.39 -7.97 16.76
CA LYS A 140 3.76 -7.16 17.82
C LYS A 140 2.85 -6.07 17.24
N GLY A 141 3.32 -5.37 16.21
CA GLY A 141 2.51 -4.35 15.53
C GLY A 141 1.25 -4.93 14.90
N THR A 142 1.39 -6.06 14.21
CA THR A 142 0.27 -6.77 13.57
C THR A 142 -0.77 -7.21 14.61
N ASN A 143 -0.35 -7.87 15.68
CA ASN A 143 -1.27 -8.33 16.74
C ASN A 143 -2.02 -7.15 17.38
N HIS A 144 -1.31 -6.06 17.68
CA HIS A 144 -1.94 -4.87 18.26
C HIS A 144 -3.04 -4.29 17.36
N CYS A 145 -2.82 -4.24 16.03
CA CYS A 145 -3.83 -3.77 15.09
C CYS A 145 -5.07 -4.68 15.05
N TYR A 146 -4.89 -6.01 15.08
CA TYR A 146 -6.02 -6.95 15.06
C TYR A 146 -6.77 -7.02 16.39
N ASP A 147 -6.09 -6.82 17.53
CA ASP A 147 -6.73 -6.79 18.85
C ASP A 147 -7.55 -5.51 19.09
N TYR A 148 -7.24 -4.42 18.37
CA TYR A 148 -7.99 -3.17 18.43
C TYR A 148 -9.29 -3.18 17.62
N ALA A 149 -9.32 -3.98 16.56
CA ALA A 149 -10.38 -3.99 15.53
C ALA A 149 -11.70 -4.62 15.99
#